data_AF-A0A7S1Z7M1-F1
#
_entry.id   AF-A0A7S1Z7M1-F1
#
_cell.length_a   1.000
_cell.length_b   1.000
_cell.length_c   1.000
_cell.angle_alpha   90.00
_cell.angle_beta   90.00
_cell.angle_gamma   90.00
#
_symmetry.space_group_name_H-M   'P 1'
#
loop_
_entity.id
_entity.type
_entity.pdbx_description
1 polymer ?
#
loop_
_entity_poly.entity_id
_entity_poly.type
_entity_poly.pdbx_seq_one_letter_code
_entity_poly.pdbx_strand_id
1 'polypeptide(L)'
;MGELTNQTAVSFNILMLIVFGWNQEKFAKRIEKPLHIAIVVIALSTAVVPLFFQLYNPACGICNLRPRVGMCGNGKDDEVFFCIVRGNHETVYWAIWWIVVATKMFALIFCTIAMLWVYFYVRRQENKNQRYNFRGHNANNHKESMRIRKILLLYTASLYLSHGVSVFCLWVKLPTSKWFIARALIPMRGFFNFLVYFLPNCLKY
;
A
#
# COMPACT_ATOMS: atom_id res chain seq x y z
N MET A 1 -4.31 5.35 6.26
CA MET A 1 -3.74 4.04 6.67
C MET A 1 -4.52 2.88 6.09
N GLY A 2 -5.86 2.95 6.10
CA GLY A 2 -6.75 1.90 5.55
C GLY A 2 -6.47 1.44 4.11
N GLU A 3 -6.04 2.34 3.21
CA GLU A 3 -5.76 1.96 1.81
C GLU A 3 -4.63 0.93 1.68
N LEU A 4 -3.56 1.10 2.46
CA LEU A 4 -2.39 0.23 2.37
C LEU A 4 -2.67 -1.12 3.03
N THR A 5 -3.45 -1.12 4.12
CA THR A 5 -3.90 -2.36 4.74
C THR A 5 -4.82 -3.16 3.81
N ASN A 6 -5.63 -2.47 2.99
CA ASN A 6 -6.44 -3.12 1.96
C ASN A 6 -5.56 -3.74 0.87
N GLN A 7 -4.51 -3.05 0.42
CA GLN A 7 -3.57 -3.62 -0.56
C GLN A 7 -2.79 -4.81 0.00
N THR A 8 -2.39 -4.78 1.27
CA THR A 8 -1.79 -5.97 1.92
C THR A 8 -2.77 -7.12 2.01
N ALA A 9 -4.05 -6.85 2.28
CA ALA A 9 -5.10 -7.86 2.31
C ALA A 9 -5.28 -8.51 0.93
N VAL A 10 -5.31 -7.72 -0.14
CA VAL A 10 -5.40 -8.21 -1.53
C VAL A 10 -4.17 -9.06 -1.89
N SER A 11 -2.96 -8.56 -1.59
CA SER A 11 -1.72 -9.30 -1.85
C SER A 11 -1.67 -10.63 -1.08
N PHE A 12 -2.11 -10.62 0.18
CA PHE A 12 -2.23 -11.82 1.00
C PHE A 12 -3.25 -12.81 0.42
N ASN A 13 -4.43 -12.33 0.00
CA ASN A 13 -5.45 -13.15 -0.64
C ASN A 13 -4.89 -13.85 -1.90
N ILE A 14 -4.26 -13.08 -2.81
CA ILE A 14 -3.64 -13.62 -4.03
C ILE A 14 -2.59 -14.69 -3.70
N LEU A 15 -1.74 -14.42 -2.70
CA LEU A 15 -0.73 -15.38 -2.26
C LEU A 15 -1.37 -16.69 -1.77
N MET A 16 -2.42 -16.61 -0.93
CA MET A 16 -3.12 -17.78 -0.39
C MET A 16 -3.81 -18.60 -1.48
N LEU A 17 -4.45 -17.95 -2.45
CA LEU A 17 -5.15 -18.64 -3.52
C LEU A 17 -4.17 -19.31 -4.49
N ILE A 18 -3.15 -18.58 -4.95
CA ILE A 18 -2.27 -19.06 -6.04
C ILE A 18 -1.17 -19.97 -5.51
N VAL A 19 -0.46 -19.56 -4.45
CA VAL A 19 0.72 -20.30 -3.96
C VAL A 19 0.31 -21.43 -3.03
N PHE A 20 -0.62 -21.15 -2.11
CA PHE A 20 -1.07 -22.15 -1.14
C PHE A 20 -2.27 -22.99 -1.62
N GLY A 21 -2.83 -22.68 -2.80
CA GLY A 21 -3.95 -23.44 -3.37
C GLY A 21 -5.20 -23.43 -2.50
N TRP A 22 -5.42 -22.35 -1.73
CA TRP A 22 -6.62 -22.25 -0.91
C TRP A 22 -7.85 -21.99 -1.77
N ASN A 23 -8.98 -22.59 -1.37
CA ASN A 23 -10.28 -22.25 -1.94
C ASN A 23 -10.80 -20.94 -1.36
N GLN A 24 -11.56 -20.19 -2.15
CA GLN A 24 -12.20 -18.93 -1.74
C GLN A 24 -13.03 -19.09 -0.46
N GLU A 25 -13.80 -20.17 -0.35
CA GLU A 25 -14.61 -20.45 0.84
C GLU A 25 -13.78 -20.63 2.11
N LYS A 26 -12.61 -21.28 1.98
CA LYS A 26 -11.71 -21.50 3.12
C LYS A 26 -11.07 -20.20 3.57
N PHE A 27 -10.70 -19.34 2.62
CA PHE A 27 -10.19 -18.01 2.90
C PHE A 27 -11.23 -17.13 3.61
N ALA A 28 -12.45 -17.07 3.06
CA ALA A 28 -13.55 -16.27 3.60
C ALA A 28 -13.91 -16.68 5.03
N LYS A 29 -14.00 -18.00 5.30
CA LYS A 29 -14.36 -18.52 6.62
C LYS A 29 -13.28 -18.29 7.68
N ARG A 30 -11.99 -18.36 7.31
CA ARG A 30 -10.89 -18.35 8.29
C ARG A 30 -10.16 -17.02 8.43
N ILE A 31 -9.97 -16.26 7.36
CA ILE A 31 -9.06 -15.10 7.35
C ILE A 31 -9.77 -13.78 7.09
N GLU A 32 -10.81 -13.75 6.25
CA GLU A 32 -11.46 -12.50 5.86
C GLU A 32 -12.01 -11.72 7.07
N LYS A 33 -12.76 -12.38 7.96
CA LYS A 33 -13.30 -11.77 9.18
C LYS A 33 -12.21 -11.18 10.10
N PRO A 34 -11.20 -11.96 10.57
CA PRO A 34 -10.17 -11.40 11.44
C PRO A 34 -9.35 -10.30 10.75
N LEU A 35 -9.15 -10.39 9.43
CA LEU A 35 -8.46 -9.37 8.66
C LEU A 35 -9.23 -8.05 8.65
N HIS A 36 -10.54 -8.07 8.39
CA HIS A 36 -11.37 -6.87 8.45
C HIS A 36 -11.42 -6.26 9.85
N ILE A 37 -11.56 -7.08 10.89
CA ILE A 37 -11.52 -6.62 12.28
C ILE A 37 -10.17 -5.94 12.56
N ALA A 38 -9.05 -6.55 12.17
CA ALA A 38 -7.73 -5.97 12.34
C ALA A 38 -7.59 -4.62 11.62
N ILE A 39 -8.07 -4.51 10.37
CA ILE A 39 -8.06 -3.26 9.60
C ILE A 39 -8.85 -2.17 10.32
N VAL A 40 -10.06 -2.48 10.79
CA VAL A 40 -10.92 -1.52 11.49
C VAL A 40 -10.29 -1.10 12.82
N VAL A 41 -9.76 -2.03 13.61
CA VAL A 41 -9.09 -1.74 14.88
C VAL A 41 -7.86 -0.84 14.68
N ILE A 42 -7.03 -1.13 13.66
CA ILE A 42 -5.87 -0.30 13.32
C ILE A 42 -6.31 1.08 12.84
N ALA A 43 -7.36 1.18 12.01
CA ALA A 43 -7.88 2.45 11.54
C ALA A 43 -8.45 3.30 12.68
N LEU A 44 -9.21 2.69 13.59
CA LEU A 44 -9.77 3.37 14.76
C LEU A 44 -8.68 3.81 15.73
N SER A 45 -7.72 2.95 16.05
CA SER A 45 -6.62 3.31 16.97
C SER A 45 -5.80 4.47 16.43
N THR A 46 -5.48 4.45 15.14
CA THR A 46 -4.71 5.51 14.48
C THR A 46 -5.49 6.82 14.31
N ALA A 47 -6.82 6.80 14.45
CA ALA A 47 -7.66 8.00 14.49
C ALA A 47 -7.89 8.52 15.91
N VAL A 48 -8.18 7.63 16.87
CA VAL A 48 -8.57 7.98 18.24
C VAL A 48 -7.35 8.37 19.09
N VAL A 49 -6.22 7.66 18.98
CA VAL A 49 -5.04 7.96 19.80
C VAL A 49 -4.53 9.38 19.54
N PRO A 50 -4.31 9.84 18.30
CA PRO A 50 -3.87 11.21 18.07
C PRO A 50 -4.92 12.27 18.46
N LEU A 51 -6.21 11.91 18.46
CA LEU A 51 -7.29 12.78 18.92
C LEU A 51 -7.19 13.04 20.42
N PHE A 52 -6.98 11.99 21.23
CA PHE A 52 -6.83 12.10 22.68
C PHE A 52 -5.66 13.01 23.08
N PHE A 53 -4.54 12.91 22.36
CA PHE A 53 -3.35 13.75 22.58
C PHE A 53 -3.39 15.10 21.83
N GLN A 54 -4.51 15.44 21.20
CA GLN A 54 -4.70 16.69 20.44
C GLN A 54 -3.66 16.93 19.33
N LEU A 55 -3.13 15.87 18.72
CA LEU A 55 -2.03 15.93 17.75
C LEU A 55 -2.48 16.36 16.33
N TYR A 56 -3.78 16.52 16.11
CA TYR A 56 -4.32 16.97 14.83
C TYR A 56 -4.12 18.47 14.62
N ASN A 57 -3.43 18.83 13.53
CA ASN A 57 -3.19 20.21 13.15
C ASN A 57 -3.96 20.57 11.86
N PRO A 58 -4.47 21.82 11.75
CA PRO A 58 -5.16 22.29 10.56
C PRO A 58 -4.20 22.43 9.37
N ALA A 59 -4.70 22.09 8.19
CA ALA A 59 -3.90 21.88 6.99
C ALA A 59 -4.70 22.10 5.71
N CYS A 60 -4.74 23.31 5.15
CA CYS A 60 -5.42 23.58 3.88
C CYS A 60 -6.86 23.03 3.86
N GLY A 61 -7.68 23.37 4.86
CA GLY A 61 -9.08 22.92 4.96
C GLY A 61 -9.30 21.50 5.49
N ILE A 62 -8.23 20.74 5.79
CA ILE A 62 -8.33 19.42 6.43
C ILE A 62 -7.54 19.39 7.75
N CYS A 63 -7.93 18.53 8.69
CA CYS A 63 -7.16 18.28 9.91
C CYS A 63 -6.34 16.99 9.74
N ASN A 64 -5.03 17.06 9.96
CA ASN A 64 -4.14 15.92 9.76
C ASN A 64 -3.05 15.85 10.83
N LEU A 65 -2.53 14.64 11.03
CA LEU A 65 -1.37 14.38 11.86
C LEU A 65 -0.11 14.86 11.12
N ARG A 66 0.18 16.15 11.24
CA ARG A 66 1.38 16.77 10.66
C ARG A 66 1.89 17.88 11.58
N PRO A 67 3.20 18.21 11.54
CA PRO A 67 3.67 19.40 12.22
C PRO A 67 3.14 20.63 11.48
N ARG A 68 2.86 21.71 12.20
CA ARG A 68 2.55 22.98 11.54
C ARG A 68 3.88 23.59 11.10
N VAL A 69 3.95 23.98 9.83
CA VAL A 69 5.05 24.81 9.32
C VAL A 69 4.69 26.25 9.65
N GLY A 70 5.47 26.93 10.49
CA GLY A 70 5.20 28.30 10.92
C GLY A 70 6.21 28.81 11.93
N MET A 71 6.21 30.13 12.17
CA MET A 71 7.04 30.78 13.17
C MET A 71 6.53 30.45 14.58
N CYS A 72 6.98 29.33 15.16
CA CYS A 72 6.76 29.06 16.58
C CYS A 72 8.01 29.34 17.45
N GLY A 73 8.99 30.05 16.89
CA GLY A 73 10.08 30.65 17.65
C GLY A 73 9.77 32.12 17.97
N ASN A 74 10.48 32.69 18.93
CA ASN A 74 10.42 34.12 19.28
C ASN A 74 11.01 35.01 18.16
N GLY A 75 10.45 34.96 16.94
CA GLY A 75 10.66 35.90 15.84
C GLY A 75 12.09 36.32 15.47
N LYS A 76 13.12 35.62 15.95
CA LYS A 76 14.51 36.09 15.88
C LYS A 76 15.38 35.38 14.86
N ASP A 77 14.96 34.23 14.36
CA ASP A 77 15.69 33.49 13.34
C ASP A 77 14.73 33.13 12.20
N ASP A 78 15.09 33.51 10.97
CA ASP A 78 14.36 33.22 9.71
C ASP A 78 14.30 31.71 9.35
N GLU A 79 14.64 30.84 10.30
CA GLU A 79 14.57 29.40 10.11
C GLU A 79 13.13 28.91 10.24
N VAL A 80 12.67 28.21 9.19
CA VAL A 80 11.36 27.57 9.15
C VAL A 80 11.39 26.37 10.11
N PHE A 81 11.04 26.60 11.37
CA PHE A 81 10.90 25.54 12.37
C PHE A 81 9.57 24.78 12.19
N PHE A 82 9.65 23.46 12.37
CA PHE A 82 8.46 22.60 12.50
C PHE A 82 8.03 22.61 13.96
N CYS A 83 6.79 23.01 14.22
CA CYS A 83 6.30 23.13 15.58
C CYS A 83 4.93 22.49 15.76
N ILE A 84 4.78 21.90 16.93
CA ILE A 84 3.53 21.28 17.39
C ILE A 84 2.78 22.36 18.16
N VAL A 85 1.72 22.89 17.56
CA VAL A 85 0.93 23.99 18.13
C VAL A 85 -0.06 23.49 19.19
N ARG A 86 -0.36 22.18 19.19
CA ARG A 86 -1.35 21.56 20.09
C ARG A 86 -0.79 20.28 20.71
N GLY A 87 -0.87 20.21 22.04
CA GLY A 87 -0.33 19.13 22.86
C GLY A 87 1.18 19.27 23.10
N ASN A 88 1.60 19.24 24.36
CA ASN A 88 3.02 19.28 24.76
C ASN A 88 3.69 17.88 24.70
N HIS A 89 3.28 17.06 23.74
CA HIS A 89 3.65 15.64 23.66
C HIS A 89 4.38 15.32 22.36
N GLU A 90 5.48 16.02 22.11
CA GLU A 90 6.32 15.83 20.92
C GLU A 90 6.79 14.37 20.77
N THR A 91 7.20 13.73 21.87
CA THR A 91 7.64 12.33 21.87
C THR A 91 6.54 11.39 21.36
N VAL A 92 5.28 11.62 21.75
CA VAL A 92 4.14 10.82 21.32
C VAL A 92 3.86 11.02 19.83
N TYR A 93 3.96 12.26 19.34
CA TYR A 93 3.81 12.57 17.92
C TYR A 93 4.83 11.81 17.08
N TRP A 94 6.13 11.90 17.41
CA TRP A 94 7.18 11.22 16.66
C TRP A 94 7.04 9.70 16.74
N ALA A 95 6.67 9.15 17.91
CA ALA A 95 6.42 7.72 18.05
C ALA A 95 5.30 7.25 17.11
N ILE A 96 4.15 7.93 17.10
CA ILE A 96 3.03 7.60 16.19
C ILE A 96 3.45 7.75 14.73
N TRP A 97 4.16 8.83 14.39
CA TRP A 97 4.64 9.08 13.04
C TRP A 97 5.56 7.94 12.55
N TRP A 98 6.52 7.52 13.37
CA TRP A 98 7.39 6.39 13.07
C TRP A 98 6.63 5.07 12.94
N ILE A 99 5.66 4.79 13.81
CA ILE A 99 4.79 3.60 13.69
C ILE A 99 4.05 3.61 12.35
N VAL A 100 3.52 4.76 11.92
CA VAL A 100 2.84 4.90 10.64
C VAL A 100 3.78 4.66 9.47
N VAL A 101 4.98 5.24 9.49
CA VAL A 101 6.00 5.04 8.45
C VAL A 101 6.48 3.58 8.41
N ALA A 102 6.78 2.99 9.56
CA ALA A 102 7.23 1.61 9.69
C ALA A 102 6.16 0.63 9.15
N THR A 103 4.89 0.85 9.51
CA THR A 103 3.77 0.06 9.00
C THR A 103 3.67 0.16 7.48
N LYS A 104 3.89 1.35 6.91
CA LYS A 104 3.89 1.54 5.45
C LYS A 104 5.02 0.80 4.76
N MET A 105 6.23 0.90 5.31
CA MET A 105 7.40 0.19 4.80
C MET A 105 7.21 -1.32 4.87
N PHE A 106 6.76 -1.83 6.01
CA PHE A 106 6.46 -3.23 6.20
C PHE A 106 5.45 -3.74 5.18
N ALA A 107 4.34 -3.03 4.98
CA ALA A 107 3.32 -3.38 4.01
C ALA A 107 3.84 -3.41 2.57
N LEU A 108 4.68 -2.44 2.18
CA LEU A 108 5.32 -2.42 0.87
C LEU A 108 6.24 -3.63 0.68
N ILE A 109 7.14 -3.89 1.63
CA ILE A 109 8.06 -5.03 1.59
C ILE A 109 7.30 -6.35 1.55
N PHE A 110 6.26 -6.48 2.37
CA PHE A 110 5.42 -7.67 2.40
C PHE A 110 4.73 -7.92 1.05
N CYS A 111 4.09 -6.89 0.48
CA CYS A 111 3.42 -7.02 -0.82
C CYS A 111 4.41 -7.41 -1.93
N THR A 112 5.62 -6.86 -1.91
CA THR A 112 6.61 -7.11 -2.96
C THR A 112 7.17 -8.52 -2.86
N ILE A 113 7.48 -9.00 -1.66
CA ILE A 113 7.87 -10.39 -1.41
C ILE A 113 6.74 -11.34 -1.83
N ALA A 114 5.49 -11.05 -1.46
CA ALA A 114 4.34 -11.87 -1.82
C ALA A 114 4.17 -11.96 -3.36
N MET A 115 4.23 -10.83 -4.06
CA MET A 115 4.10 -10.79 -5.52
C MET A 115 5.26 -11.49 -6.23
N LEU A 116 6.49 -11.34 -5.73
CA LEU A 116 7.65 -12.08 -6.22
C LEU A 116 7.46 -13.58 -6.03
N TRP A 117 6.96 -14.01 -4.87
CA TRP A 117 6.73 -15.42 -4.61
C TRP A 117 5.67 -16.01 -5.54
N VAL A 118 4.55 -15.32 -5.74
CA VAL A 118 3.53 -15.69 -6.71
C VAL A 118 4.13 -15.78 -8.12
N TYR A 119 4.95 -14.80 -8.52
CA TYR A 119 5.63 -14.79 -9.81
C TYR A 119 6.53 -16.02 -10.00
N PHE A 120 7.39 -16.33 -9.03
CA PHE A 120 8.27 -17.49 -9.07
C PHE A 120 7.48 -18.81 -9.07
N TYR A 121 6.40 -18.88 -8.30
CA TYR A 121 5.52 -20.04 -8.26
C TYR A 121 4.89 -20.31 -9.63
N VAL A 122 4.28 -19.28 -10.25
CA VAL A 122 3.67 -19.38 -11.59
C VAL A 122 4.73 -19.72 -12.65
N ARG A 123 5.95 -19.19 -12.53
CA ARG A 123 7.09 -19.55 -13.41
C ARG A 123 7.52 -20.99 -13.26
N ARG A 124 7.60 -21.50 -12.05
CA ARG A 124 7.92 -22.90 -11.79
C ARG A 124 6.83 -23.83 -12.31
N GLN A 125 5.56 -23.47 -12.13
CA GLN A 125 4.42 -24.26 -12.61
C GLN A 125 4.41 -24.34 -14.15
N GLU A 126 4.67 -23.22 -14.83
CA GLU A 126 4.77 -23.21 -16.28
C GLU A 126 5.91 -24.08 -16.81
N ASN A 127 7.10 -23.96 -16.22
CA ASN A 127 8.26 -24.78 -16.61
C ASN A 127 8.01 -26.28 -16.40
N LYS A 128 7.29 -26.66 -15.32
CA LYS A 128 6.87 -28.05 -15.11
C LYS A 128 5.89 -28.48 -16.18
N ASN A 129 4.86 -27.69 -16.46
CA ASN A 129 3.88 -28.02 -17.50
C ASN A 129 4.53 -28.18 -18.88
N GLN A 130 5.49 -27.34 -19.25
CA GLN A 130 6.21 -27.46 -20.53
C GLN A 130 6.91 -28.81 -20.69
N ARG A 131 7.47 -29.38 -19.61
CA ARG A 131 8.19 -30.66 -19.66
C ARG A 131 7.28 -31.88 -19.88
N TYR A 132 6.01 -31.81 -19.49
CA TYR A 132 5.06 -32.92 -19.59
C TYR A 132 4.12 -32.82 -20.79
N ASN A 133 4.20 -31.77 -21.61
CA ASN A 133 3.30 -31.57 -22.74
C ASN A 133 3.85 -32.16 -24.03
N PHE A 134 3.39 -33.37 -24.36
CA PHE A 134 3.77 -34.03 -25.61
C PHE A 134 2.88 -33.68 -26.82
N ARG A 135 1.77 -32.95 -26.66
CA ARG A 135 0.81 -32.65 -27.75
C ARG A 135 -0.01 -31.39 -27.47
N GLY A 136 0.35 -30.24 -28.06
CA GLY A 136 -0.49 -29.08 -28.44
C GLY A 136 -1.56 -28.46 -27.50
N HIS A 137 -1.92 -29.08 -26.37
CA HIS A 137 -3.13 -28.78 -25.61
C HIS A 137 -2.97 -27.60 -24.63
N ASN A 138 -1.74 -27.09 -24.46
CA ASN A 138 -1.41 -26.11 -23.43
C ASN A 138 -1.20 -24.67 -23.92
N ALA A 139 -1.49 -24.37 -25.19
CA ALA A 139 -1.42 -23.00 -25.69
C ALA A 139 -2.30 -22.03 -24.88
N ASN A 140 -3.48 -22.49 -24.42
CA ASN A 140 -4.38 -21.69 -23.59
C ASN A 140 -3.83 -21.47 -22.17
N ASN A 141 -3.31 -22.51 -21.52
CA ASN A 141 -2.71 -22.42 -20.18
C ASN A 141 -1.49 -21.50 -20.15
N HIS A 142 -0.68 -21.48 -21.23
CA HIS A 142 0.45 -20.56 -21.36
C HIS A 142 0.00 -19.09 -21.47
N LYS A 143 -1.04 -18.82 -22.29
CA LYS A 143 -1.63 -17.48 -22.41
C LYS A 143 -2.18 -16.97 -21.07
N GLU A 144 -2.84 -17.83 -20.30
CA GLU A 144 -3.36 -17.49 -18.96
C GLU A 144 -2.23 -17.18 -17.96
N SER A 145 -1.18 -18.00 -17.90
CA SER A 145 0.01 -17.74 -17.07
C SER A 145 0.64 -16.39 -17.39
N MET A 146 0.81 -16.08 -18.68
CA MET A 146 1.35 -14.80 -19.15
C MET A 146 0.45 -13.62 -18.76
N ARG A 147 -0.88 -13.79 -18.85
CA ARG A 147 -1.85 -12.79 -18.41
C ARG A 147 -1.74 -12.54 -16.90
N ILE A 148 -1.69 -13.59 -16.07
CA ILE A 148 -1.55 -13.47 -14.62
C ILE A 148 -0.25 -12.71 -14.27
N ARG A 149 0.88 -13.02 -14.92
CA ARG A 149 2.14 -12.29 -14.70
C ARG A 149 2.06 -10.81 -15.05
N LYS A 150 1.41 -10.45 -16.17
CA LYS A 150 1.22 -9.05 -16.55
C LYS A 150 0.39 -8.29 -15.51
N ILE A 151 -0.67 -8.92 -14.99
CA ILE A 151 -1.51 -8.35 -13.92
C ILE A 151 -0.68 -8.13 -12.66
N LEU A 152 0.12 -9.11 -12.24
CA LEU A 152 0.98 -9.00 -11.06
C LEU A 152 2.03 -7.89 -11.20
N LEU A 153 2.65 -7.76 -12.38
CA LEU A 153 3.60 -6.68 -12.67
C LEU A 153 2.92 -5.31 -12.64
N LEU A 154 1.76 -5.17 -13.28
CA LEU A 154 1.00 -3.93 -13.30
C LEU A 154 0.54 -3.52 -11.90
N TYR A 155 0.07 -4.48 -11.09
CA TYR A 155 -0.30 -4.26 -9.70
C TYR A 155 0.90 -3.81 -8.86
N THR A 156 2.04 -4.49 -9.00
CA THR A 156 3.27 -4.13 -8.27
C THR A 156 3.78 -2.75 -8.67
N ALA A 157 3.77 -2.43 -9.97
CA ALA A 157 4.16 -1.11 -10.47
C ALA A 157 3.23 -0.01 -9.93
N SER A 158 1.90 -0.24 -9.94
CA SER A 158 0.92 0.67 -9.34
C SER A 158 1.18 0.91 -7.85
N LEU A 159 1.50 -0.15 -7.10
CA LEU A 159 1.82 -0.07 -5.67
C LEU A 159 3.04 0.83 -5.42
N TYR A 160 4.13 0.62 -6.16
CA TYR A 160 5.34 1.43 -6.03
C TYR A 160 5.14 2.87 -6.47
N LEU A 161 4.41 3.09 -7.56
CA LEU A 161 4.17 4.43 -8.07
C LEU A 161 3.30 5.23 -7.09
N SER A 162 2.30 4.61 -6.48
CA SER A 162 1.39 5.29 -5.56
C SER A 162 1.94 5.47 -4.13
N HIS A 163 2.59 4.45 -3.58
CA HIS A 163 3.07 4.45 -2.19
C HIS A 163 4.58 4.55 -2.08
N GLY A 164 5.32 3.89 -2.96
CA GLY A 164 6.79 3.96 -2.99
C GLY A 164 7.28 5.39 -3.17
N VAL A 165 6.71 6.15 -4.11
CA VAL A 165 7.02 7.58 -4.30
C VAL A 165 6.70 8.38 -3.04
N SER A 166 5.54 8.15 -2.42
CA SER A 166 5.13 8.87 -1.20
C SER A 166 6.10 8.61 -0.03
N VAL A 167 6.53 7.36 0.15
CA VAL A 167 7.46 6.97 1.20
C VAL A 167 8.87 7.48 0.91
N PHE A 168 9.29 7.46 -0.35
CA PHE A 168 10.56 8.04 -0.78
C PHE A 168 10.61 9.56 -0.53
N CYS A 169 9.54 10.28 -0.88
CA CYS A 169 9.43 11.73 -0.61
C CYS A 169 9.50 12.05 0.90
N LEU A 170 8.91 11.19 1.74
CA LEU A 170 9.00 11.30 3.20
C LEU A 170 10.44 11.13 3.70
N TRP A 171 11.19 10.21 3.09
CA TRP A 171 12.55 9.88 3.53
C TRP A 171 13.58 10.94 3.11
N VAL A 172 13.46 11.48 1.90
CA VAL A 172 14.44 12.43 1.30
C VAL A 172 14.19 13.89 1.74
N LYS A 173 13.18 14.16 2.58
CA LYS A 173 12.81 15.52 3.03
C LYS A 173 12.68 16.53 1.87
N LEU A 174 12.01 16.13 0.79
CA LEU A 174 11.87 16.98 -0.40
C LEU A 174 11.08 18.27 -0.10
N PRO A 175 11.40 19.39 -0.78
CA PRO A 175 10.69 20.65 -0.62
C PRO A 175 9.19 20.51 -0.94
N THR A 176 8.37 21.37 -0.33
CA THR A 176 6.90 21.33 -0.36
C THR A 176 6.32 21.36 -1.78
N SER A 177 7.02 21.96 -2.76
CA SER A 177 6.61 21.96 -4.16
C SER A 177 6.58 20.55 -4.77
N LYS A 178 7.54 19.69 -4.41
CA LYS A 178 7.62 18.31 -4.92
C LYS A 178 6.60 17.37 -4.27
N TRP A 179 6.03 17.75 -3.12
CA TRP A 179 4.92 17.03 -2.50
C TRP A 179 3.63 17.07 -3.32
N PHE A 180 3.50 18.01 -4.26
CA PHE A 180 2.36 18.09 -5.16
C PHE A 180 2.24 16.81 -6.00
N ILE A 181 3.35 16.25 -6.49
CA ILE A 181 3.37 15.00 -7.26
C ILE A 181 2.83 13.86 -6.40
N ALA A 182 3.35 13.70 -5.19
CA ALA A 182 2.88 12.66 -4.27
C ALA A 182 1.38 12.78 -3.95
N ARG A 183 0.87 14.01 -3.80
CA ARG A 183 -0.56 14.27 -3.58
C ARG A 183 -1.42 13.99 -4.81
N ALA A 184 -0.95 14.35 -6.01
CA ALA A 184 -1.63 14.07 -7.27
C ALA A 184 -1.74 12.56 -7.54
N LEU A 185 -0.78 11.77 -7.04
CA LEU A 185 -0.79 10.31 -7.16
C LEU A 185 -1.79 9.62 -6.22
N ILE A 186 -2.27 10.30 -5.17
CA ILE A 186 -3.28 9.73 -4.24
C ILE A 186 -4.58 9.38 -4.98
N PRO A 187 -5.26 10.30 -5.69
CA PRO A 187 -6.48 9.95 -6.42
C PRO A 187 -6.23 8.96 -7.56
N MET A 188 -5.03 8.97 -8.17
CA MET A 188 -4.67 8.00 -9.21
C MET A 188 -4.59 6.56 -8.71
N ARG A 189 -4.55 6.31 -7.39
CA ARG A 189 -4.59 4.95 -6.81
C ARG A 189 -5.83 4.18 -7.22
N GLY A 190 -6.99 4.82 -7.10
CA GLY A 190 -8.27 4.21 -7.49
C GLY A 190 -8.28 3.89 -8.98
N PHE A 191 -7.77 4.82 -9.79
CA PHE A 191 -7.63 4.64 -11.23
C PHE A 191 -6.72 3.46 -11.60
N PHE A 192 -5.53 3.36 -11.01
CA PHE A 192 -4.63 2.24 -11.31
C PHE A 192 -5.17 0.90 -10.82
N ASN A 193 -5.81 0.86 -9.65
CA ASN A 193 -6.48 -0.36 -9.18
C ASN A 193 -7.58 -0.78 -10.16
N PHE A 194 -8.43 0.17 -10.59
CA PHE A 194 -9.45 -0.09 -11.62
C PHE A 194 -8.82 -0.65 -12.90
N LEU A 195 -7.72 -0.05 -13.37
CA LEU A 195 -7.03 -0.51 -14.57
C LEU A 195 -6.53 -1.95 -14.42
N VAL A 196 -5.99 -2.33 -13.26
CA VAL A 196 -5.54 -3.70 -12.98
C VAL A 196 -6.69 -4.71 -13.06
N TYR A 197 -7.89 -4.36 -12.61
CA TYR A 197 -9.05 -5.26 -12.65
C TYR A 197 -9.78 -5.27 -14.01
N PHE A 198 -9.77 -4.15 -14.75
CA PHE A 198 -10.54 -4.00 -15.98
C PHE A 198 -9.77 -4.43 -17.24
N LEU A 199 -8.50 -4.04 -17.35
CA LEU A 199 -7.63 -4.34 -18.51
C LEU A 199 -7.58 -5.83 -18.90
N PRO A 200 -7.57 -6.79 -17.95
CA PRO A 200 -7.57 -8.21 -18.28
C PRO A 200 -8.84 -8.63 -19.03
N ASN A 201 -9.99 -8.07 -18.67
CA ASN A 201 -11.28 -8.45 -19.24
C ASN A 201 -11.49 -7.88 -20.65
N CYS A 202 -10.90 -6.72 -20.94
CA CYS A 202 -10.92 -6.13 -22.29
C CYS A 202 -10.12 -6.95 -23.31
N LEU A 203 -9.01 -7.58 -22.92
CA LEU A 203 -8.18 -8.40 -23.81
C LEU A 203 -8.81 -9.76 -24.19
N LYS A 204 -9.99 -10.07 -23.67
CA LYS A 204 -10.72 -11.32 -23.98
C LYS A 204 -11.66 -11.16 -25.20
N TYR A 205 -11.88 -9.93 -25.65
CA TYR A 205 -12.72 -9.54 -26.78
C TYR A 205 -11.87 -8.76 -27.79
#